data_AF-A0A5P8Z6J1-F1
#
_entry.id   AF-A0A5P8Z6J1-F1
#
_cell.length_a   1.000
_cell.length_b   1.000
_cell.length_c   1.000
_cell.angle_alpha   90.00
_cell.angle_beta   90.00
_cell.angle_gamma   90.00
#
_symmetry.space_group_name_H-M   'P 1'
#
loop_
_entity.id
_entity.type
_entity.pdbx_description
1 polymer ?
#
loop_
_entity_poly.entity_id
_entity_poly.type
_entity_poly.pdbx_seq_one_letter_code
_entity_poly.pdbx_strand_id
1 'polypeptide(L)'
;MLDDQDLTMAPFVEVLTAAVSGRLIGYRLPGSRPGPQVVIATYKALLEPLGSRLSALPTLAWMRGTLFVVDIDAIGDSAWQVPHVVDAILALPIHSGGEVAETQIYWSTLRLCARLRMIEGRGVTLR
;
A
#
# COMPACT_ATOMS: atom_id res chain seq x y z
N MET A 1 -15.93 19.29 5.82
CA MET A 1 -15.34 18.67 7.01
C MET A 1 -15.87 17.25 7.01
N LEU A 2 -15.19 16.37 6.27
CA LEU A 2 -15.59 14.97 6.13
C LEU A 2 -14.86 14.22 7.23
N ASP A 3 -15.64 13.50 8.02
CA ASP A 3 -15.23 12.80 9.24
C ASP A 3 -14.16 11.73 8.95
N ASP A 4 -13.06 11.79 9.72
CA ASP A 4 -11.94 10.83 9.77
C ASP A 4 -12.34 9.45 10.38
N GLN A 5 -13.64 9.08 10.37
CA GLN A 5 -14.17 8.03 11.27
C GLN A 5 -14.58 6.69 10.64
N ASP A 6 -14.22 6.39 9.38
CA ASP A 6 -14.62 5.10 8.75
C ASP A 6 -13.45 4.20 8.30
N LEU A 7 -12.27 4.32 8.92
CA LEU A 7 -11.16 3.37 8.72
C LEU A 7 -10.96 2.36 9.86
N THR A 8 -11.85 2.32 10.86
CA THR A 8 -11.72 1.53 12.09
C THR A 8 -12.06 0.03 11.99
N MET A 9 -12.32 -0.53 10.81
CA MET A 9 -12.73 -1.95 10.67
C MET A 9 -11.83 -2.85 9.83
N ALA A 10 -10.61 -2.43 9.47
CA ALA A 10 -9.58 -3.35 8.96
C ALA A 10 -8.46 -3.47 10.03
N PRO A 11 -8.42 -4.54 10.85
CA PRO A 11 -7.54 -4.63 12.02
C PRO A 11 -6.02 -4.62 11.74
N PHE A 12 -5.60 -4.40 10.49
CA PHE A 12 -4.23 -4.60 10.03
C PHE A 12 -3.72 -3.49 9.10
N VAL A 13 -4.33 -2.29 9.14
CA VAL A 13 -3.82 -1.14 8.37
C VAL A 13 -3.42 -0.03 9.33
N GLU A 14 -2.15 0.35 9.28
CA GLU A 14 -1.59 1.46 10.04
C GLU A 14 -1.48 2.69 9.13
N VAL A 15 -2.00 3.82 9.61
CA VAL A 15 -1.90 5.09 8.91
C VAL A 15 -0.53 5.70 9.17
N LEU A 16 0.14 6.11 8.11
CA LEU A 16 1.44 6.75 8.16
C LEU A 16 1.25 8.25 7.99
N THR A 17 1.73 9.04 8.94
CA THR A 17 1.63 10.50 8.93
C THR A 17 3.02 11.13 9.01
N ALA A 18 3.19 12.26 8.34
CA ALA A 18 4.40 13.07 8.43
C ALA A 18 4.53 13.62 9.86
N ALA A 19 5.67 13.37 10.50
CA ALA A 19 5.89 13.72 11.91
C ALA A 19 5.70 15.22 12.22
N VAL A 20 6.00 16.10 11.26
CA VAL A 20 5.96 17.56 11.45
C VAL A 20 4.60 18.15 11.08
N SER A 21 3.98 17.69 10.00
CA SER A 21 2.74 18.29 9.46
C SER A 21 1.47 17.52 9.80
N GLY A 22 1.59 16.29 10.33
CA GLY A 22 0.46 15.37 10.52
C GLY A 22 -0.18 14.90 9.22
N ARG A 23 0.35 15.30 8.05
CA ARG A 23 -0.19 14.95 6.74
C ARG A 23 -0.11 13.45 6.51
N LEU A 24 -1.17 12.85 6.00
CA LEU A 24 -1.14 11.46 5.51
C LEU A 24 -0.03 11.31 4.46
N ILE A 25 0.90 10.40 4.70
CA ILE A 25 1.98 10.03 3.78
C ILE A 25 1.81 8.63 3.23
N GLY A 26 0.99 7.78 3.86
CA GLY A 26 0.75 6.43 3.38
C GLY A 26 0.02 5.51 4.34
N TYR A 27 0.04 4.23 4.01
CA TYR A 27 -0.45 3.13 4.80
C TYR A 27 0.61 2.04 4.92
N ARG A 28 0.73 1.44 6.11
CA ARG A 28 1.49 0.22 6.35
C ARG A 28 0.52 -0.92 6.62
N LEU A 29 0.68 -2.00 5.87
CA LEU A 29 -0.13 -3.19 5.97
C LEU A 29 0.79 -4.36 6.37
N PRO A 30 0.91 -4.67 7.67
CA PRO A 30 1.69 -5.82 8.13
C PRO A 30 0.97 -7.14 7.89
N GLY A 31 1.72 -8.15 7.45
CA GLY A 31 1.27 -9.53 7.41
C GLY A 31 1.52 -10.26 8.74
N SER A 32 0.78 -11.35 8.97
CA SER A 32 0.92 -12.18 10.18
C SER A 32 2.16 -13.08 10.21
N ARG A 33 2.92 -13.14 9.12
CA ARG A 33 4.10 -14.03 8.99
C ARG A 33 5.33 -13.27 8.49
N PRO A 34 6.56 -13.62 8.92
CA PRO A 34 7.77 -13.05 8.36
C PRO A 34 7.88 -13.24 6.84
N GLY A 35 8.38 -12.20 6.16
CA GLY A 35 8.51 -12.18 4.71
C GLY A 35 9.00 -10.84 4.17
N PRO A 36 8.88 -10.64 2.84
CA PRO A 36 9.42 -9.47 2.15
C PRO A 36 8.79 -8.14 2.58
N GLN A 37 9.57 -7.07 2.51
CA GLN A 37 9.10 -5.69 2.66
C GLN A 37 8.98 -5.03 1.28
N VAL A 38 7.78 -4.58 0.95
CA VAL A 38 7.46 -4.03 -0.37
C VAL A 38 6.94 -2.61 -0.24
N VAL A 39 7.44 -1.70 -1.07
CA VAL A 39 6.96 -0.32 -1.14
C VAL A 39 6.22 -0.11 -2.46
N ILE A 40 5.00 0.40 -2.38
CA ILE A 40 4.20 0.89 -3.50
C ILE A 40 4.23 2.41 -3.43
N ALA A 41 4.99 3.02 -4.32
CA ALA A 41 5.03 4.47 -4.49
C ALA A 41 3.95 4.87 -5.49
N THR A 42 3.00 5.70 -5.05
CA THR A 42 1.87 6.15 -5.85
C THR A 42 1.60 7.62 -5.63
N TYR A 43 0.85 8.26 -6.51
CA TYR A 43 0.41 9.64 -6.28
C TYR A 43 -0.73 9.69 -5.26
N LYS A 44 -0.81 10.79 -4.52
CA LYS A 44 -1.87 11.08 -3.54
C LYS A 44 -3.29 10.72 -4.00
N ALA A 45 -3.64 10.99 -5.27
CA ALA A 45 -4.96 10.70 -5.82
C ALA A 45 -5.34 9.21 -5.83
N LEU A 46 -4.37 8.31 -5.77
CA LEU A 46 -4.56 6.86 -5.76
C LEU A 46 -4.32 6.24 -4.38
N LEU A 47 -3.82 7.01 -3.41
CA LEU A 47 -3.41 6.51 -2.11
C LEU A 47 -4.59 5.92 -1.32
N GLU A 48 -5.63 6.73 -1.13
CA GLU A 48 -6.83 6.34 -0.39
C GLU A 48 -7.66 5.25 -1.11
N PRO A 49 -7.95 5.35 -2.42
CA PRO A 49 -8.63 4.27 -3.14
C PRO A 49 -7.89 2.93 -3.07
N LEU A 50 -6.56 2.95 -3.22
CA LEU A 50 -5.74 1.76 -3.12
C LEU A 50 -5.72 1.21 -1.69
N GLY A 51 -5.54 2.08 -0.69
CA GLY A 51 -5.57 1.72 0.73
C GLY A 51 -6.89 1.05 1.13
N SER A 52 -8.02 1.66 0.75
CA SER A 52 -9.36 1.14 0.99
C SER A 52 -9.60 -0.22 0.31
N ARG A 53 -9.18 -0.36 -0.95
CA ARG A 53 -9.37 -1.62 -1.69
C ARG A 53 -8.50 -2.76 -1.15
N LEU A 54 -7.29 -2.45 -0.68
CA LEU A 54 -6.40 -3.44 -0.05
C LEU A 54 -6.87 -3.81 1.35
N SER A 55 -7.36 -2.85 2.14
CA SER A 55 -7.87 -3.10 3.49
C SER A 55 -9.13 -3.97 3.50
N ALA A 56 -9.93 -3.88 2.42
CA ALA A 56 -11.09 -4.72 2.19
C ALA A 56 -10.76 -6.20 1.88
N LEU A 57 -9.48 -6.56 1.68
CA LEU A 57 -9.09 -7.96 1.43
C LEU A 57 -8.96 -8.73 2.76
N PRO A 58 -9.86 -9.70 3.04
CA PRO A 58 -9.81 -10.43 4.31
C PRO A 58 -8.52 -11.26 4.45
N THR A 59 -7.95 -11.69 3.34
CA THR A 59 -6.74 -12.51 3.28
C THR A 59 -5.46 -11.72 3.48
N LEU A 60 -5.52 -10.38 3.49
CA LEU A 60 -4.34 -9.54 3.62
C LEU A 60 -3.63 -9.75 4.96
N ALA A 61 -4.41 -10.00 6.03
CA ALA A 61 -3.90 -10.35 7.35
C ALA A 61 -3.00 -11.61 7.33
N TRP A 62 -3.23 -12.52 6.37
CA TRP A 62 -2.48 -13.77 6.23
C TRP A 62 -1.28 -13.65 5.29
N MET A 63 -1.02 -12.46 4.74
CA MET A 63 0.16 -12.27 3.92
C MET A 63 1.44 -12.46 4.73
N ARG A 64 2.53 -12.77 4.02
CA ARG A 64 3.88 -12.71 4.57
C ARG A 64 4.48 -11.35 4.32
N GLY A 65 5.26 -10.85 5.27
CA GLY A 65 6.02 -9.61 5.12
C GLY A 65 5.20 -8.36 5.43
N THR A 66 5.55 -7.25 4.80
CA THR A 66 4.88 -5.96 5.02
C THR A 66 4.76 -5.20 3.71
N LEU A 67 3.58 -4.65 3.46
CA LEU A 67 3.31 -3.79 2.31
C LEU A 67 3.19 -2.35 2.79
N PHE A 68 3.95 -1.45 2.18
CA PHE A 68 3.88 -0.02 2.40
C PHE A 68 3.28 0.61 1.14
N VAL A 69 2.22 1.39 1.28
CA VAL A 69 1.65 2.19 0.19
C VAL A 69 1.86 3.65 0.56
N VAL A 70 2.66 4.37 -0.21
CA VAL A 70 3.11 5.72 0.16
C VAL A 70 2.92 6.69 -0.99
N ASP A 71 2.67 7.95 -0.63
CA ASP A 71 2.70 9.05 -1.57
C ASP A 71 4.12 9.25 -2.09
N ILE A 72 4.31 9.22 -3.41
CA ILE A 72 5.62 9.33 -4.05
C ILE A 72 6.28 10.69 -3.74
N ASP A 73 5.47 11.74 -3.59
CA ASP A 73 5.95 13.07 -3.22
C ASP A 73 6.43 13.13 -1.76
N ALA A 74 6.03 12.17 -0.92
CA ALA A 74 6.48 12.04 0.47
C ALA A 74 7.77 11.20 0.61
N ILE A 75 8.26 10.53 -0.44
CA ILE A 75 9.49 9.72 -0.38
C ILE A 75 10.75 10.62 -0.42
N GLY A 76 10.67 11.82 -0.99
CA GLY A 76 11.78 12.77 -1.07
C GLY A 76 11.77 13.86 0.01
N ASP A 77 10.60 14.16 0.55
CA ASP A 77 10.45 15.03 1.70
C ASP A 77 10.66 14.16 2.94
N SER A 78 11.61 14.50 3.82
CA SER A 78 12.07 13.74 5.01
C SER A 78 11.00 13.22 6.00
N ALA A 79 9.72 13.35 5.66
CA ALA A 79 8.53 12.86 6.33
C ALA A 79 8.42 11.33 6.40
N TRP A 80 9.01 10.58 5.46
CA TRP A 80 8.92 9.10 5.45
C TRP A 80 10.22 8.41 5.83
N GLN A 81 10.17 7.59 6.88
CA GLN A 81 11.25 6.65 7.20
C GLN A 81 11.04 5.37 6.40
N VAL A 82 11.72 5.28 5.26
CA VAL A 82 11.75 4.05 4.46
C VAL A 82 12.29 2.92 5.33
N PRO A 83 11.69 1.71 5.28
CA PRO A 83 12.23 0.57 6.00
C PRO A 83 13.69 0.32 5.63
N HIS A 84 14.50 -0.08 6.61
CA HIS A 84 15.94 -0.33 6.40
C HIS A 84 16.23 -1.40 5.33
N VAL A 85 15.30 -2.31 5.08
CA VAL A 85 15.38 -3.33 4.03
C VAL A 85 14.09 -3.29 3.23
N VAL A 86 14.22 -3.07 1.93
CA VAL A 86 13.11 -3.11 0.97
C VAL A 86 13.45 -4.13 -0.11
N ASP A 87 12.66 -5.19 -0.21
CA ASP A 87 12.86 -6.28 -1.17
C ASP A 87 12.38 -5.88 -2.57
N ALA A 88 11.38 -5.01 -2.67
CA ALA A 88 10.91 -4.49 -3.95
C ALA A 88 10.19 -3.14 -3.82
N ILE A 89 10.31 -2.33 -4.87
CA ILE A 89 9.56 -1.10 -5.04
C ILE A 89 8.74 -1.19 -6.32
N LEU A 90 7.45 -0.88 -6.24
CA LEU A 90 6.59 -0.63 -7.40
C LEU A 90 6.27 0.86 -7.45
N ALA A 91 6.71 1.52 -8.51
CA ALA A 91 6.26 2.86 -8.87
C ALA A 91 5.59 2.77 -10.24
N LEU A 92 4.33 3.19 -10.33
CA LEU A 92 3.64 3.30 -11.61
C LEU A 92 3.60 4.77 -12.04
N PRO A 93 3.91 5.10 -13.31
CA PRO A 93 3.90 6.47 -13.81
C PRO A 93 2.45 6.95 -14.08
N ILE A 94 1.54 6.73 -13.13
CA ILE A 94 0.11 7.02 -13.26
C ILE A 94 -0.21 8.22 -12.38
N HIS A 95 -0.20 9.40 -13.00
CA HIS A 95 -0.26 10.69 -12.30
C HIS A 95 -1.71 11.13 -12.01
N SER A 96 -2.67 10.51 -12.69
CA SER A 96 -4.10 10.82 -12.60
C SER A 96 -4.84 9.68 -11.89
N GLY A 97 -5.76 10.05 -10.99
CA GLY A 97 -6.71 9.12 -10.39
C GLY A 97 -7.76 8.59 -11.39
N GLY A 98 -8.70 7.78 -10.89
CA GLY A 98 -9.81 7.24 -11.67
C GLY A 98 -9.77 5.71 -11.76
N GLU A 99 -10.92 5.12 -12.10
CA GLU A 99 -11.17 3.68 -11.98
C GLU A 99 -10.13 2.79 -12.69
N VAL A 100 -9.68 3.19 -13.88
CA VAL A 100 -8.66 2.46 -14.64
C VAL A 100 -7.32 2.46 -13.92
N ALA A 101 -6.89 3.63 -13.45
CA ALA A 101 -5.64 3.83 -12.73
C ALA A 101 -5.64 3.05 -11.40
N GLU A 102 -6.74 3.18 -10.64
CA GLU A 102 -6.97 2.46 -9.38
C GLU A 102 -6.95 0.94 -9.58
N THR A 103 -7.60 0.46 -10.63
CA THR A 103 -7.62 -0.98 -10.96
C THR A 103 -6.24 -1.47 -11.39
N GLN A 104 -5.51 -0.69 -12.19
CA GLN A 104 -4.18 -1.07 -12.64
C GLN A 104 -3.19 -1.14 -11.48
N ILE A 105 -3.16 -0.15 -10.59
CA ILE A 105 -2.24 -0.14 -9.46
C ILE A 105 -2.57 -1.24 -8.44
N TYR A 106 -3.86 -1.47 -8.20
CA TYR A 106 -4.32 -2.56 -7.35
C TYR A 106 -3.84 -3.93 -7.85
N TRP A 107 -4.10 -4.26 -9.12
CA TRP A 107 -3.67 -5.54 -9.67
C TRP A 107 -2.15 -5.68 -9.77
N SER A 108 -1.44 -4.59 -10.08
CA SER A 108 0.02 -4.60 -10.13
C SER A 108 0.62 -4.85 -8.75
N THR A 109 0.02 -4.26 -7.70
CA THR A 109 0.39 -4.51 -6.30
C THR A 109 0.19 -5.98 -5.94
N LEU A 110 -0.98 -6.56 -6.24
CA LEU A 110 -1.25 -7.97 -5.96
C LEU A 110 -0.32 -8.92 -6.71
N ARG A 111 -0.01 -8.64 -7.98
CA ARG A 111 0.96 -9.42 -8.76
C ARG A 111 2.35 -9.37 -8.15
N LEU A 112 2.80 -8.22 -7.70
CA LEU A 112 4.09 -8.09 -7.02
C LEU A 112 4.13 -8.92 -5.73
N CYS A 113 3.09 -8.78 -4.89
CA CYS A 113 2.96 -9.56 -3.66
C CYS A 113 2.95 -11.07 -3.94
N ALA A 114 2.23 -11.52 -4.98
CA ALA A 114 2.19 -12.94 -5.38
C ALA A 114 3.57 -13.43 -5.87
N ARG A 115 4.26 -12.63 -6.70
CA ARG A 115 5.61 -12.95 -7.21
C ARG A 115 6.63 -13.12 -6.09
N LEU A 116 6.50 -12.32 -5.02
CA LEU A 116 7.35 -12.38 -3.83
C LEU A 116 6.86 -13.42 -2.80
N ARG A 117 5.84 -14.22 -3.13
CA ARG A 117 5.24 -15.23 -2.23
C ARG A 117 4.74 -14.62 -0.92
N MET A 118 4.33 -13.35 -0.95
CA MET A 118 3.64 -12.69 0.16
C MET A 118 2.21 -13.21 0.28
N ILE A 119 1.56 -13.53 -0.86
CA ILE A 119 0.22 -14.12 -0.92
C ILE A 119 0.23 -15.40 -1.77
N GLU A 120 -0.74 -16.29 -1.58
CA GLU A 120 -0.84 -17.57 -2.30
C GLU A 120 -1.19 -17.43 -3.80
N GLY A 121 -1.44 -16.22 -4.31
CA GLY A 121 -1.68 -15.97 -5.73
C GLY A 121 -2.98 -16.55 -6.31
N ARG A 122 -3.89 -17.09 -5.48
CA ARG A 122 -5.20 -17.56 -5.95
C ARG A 122 -5.97 -16.39 -6.56
N GLY A 123 -6.26 -16.47 -7.86
CA GLY A 123 -6.94 -15.41 -8.62
C GLY A 123 -6.04 -14.28 -9.14
N VAL A 124 -4.72 -14.36 -8.99
CA VAL A 124 -3.77 -13.38 -9.52
C VAL A 124 -3.07 -13.96 -10.75
N THR A 125 -3.42 -13.46 -11.94
CA THR A 125 -2.72 -13.85 -13.18
C THR A 125 -1.35 -13.19 -13.22
N LEU A 126 -0.30 -14.00 -13.11
CA LEU A 126 1.10 -13.64 -13.35
C LEU A 126 1.35 -13.65 -14.87
N ARG A 127 0.85 -12.63 -15.58
CA ARG A 127 1.26 -12.37 -16.97
C ARG A 127 2.16 -11.15 -16.99
#